data_AF-A0A2T2YXI8-F1
#
_entry.id   AF-A0A2T2YXI8-F1
#
_cell.length_a   1.000
_cell.length_b   1.000
_cell.length_c   1.000
_cell.angle_alpha   90.00
_cell.angle_beta   90.00
_cell.angle_gamma   90.00
#
_symmetry.space_group_name_H-M   'P 1'
#
loop_
_entity.id
_entity.type
_entity.pdbx_description
1 polymer ?
#
loop_
_entity_poly.entity_id
_entity_poly.type
_entity_poly.pdbx_seq_one_letter_code
_entity_poly.pdbx_strand_id
1 'polypeptide(L)'
;MNAARAAGGVQLVIDRNRPDIDVDWEQADLADSAAAEEAKCARAGGHIDGMFTAAGIDACGPLEKMGAAAWERVVRVNLLGTAA
;
A
#
# COMPACT_ATOMS: atom_id res chain seq x y z
N MET A 1 2.74 0.95 15.06
CA MET A 1 3.07 2.10 14.20
C MET A 1 3.74 3.26 14.96
N ASN A 2 4.29 3.08 16.16
CA ASN A 2 4.85 4.21 16.95
C ASN A 2 6.38 4.25 16.96
N ALA A 3 7.07 3.19 16.51
CA ALA A 3 8.52 3.07 16.61
C ALA A 3 9.27 4.14 15.79
N ALA A 4 8.86 4.40 14.56
CA ALA A 4 9.52 5.40 13.72
C ALA A 4 9.38 6.82 14.30
N ARG A 5 8.16 7.21 14.71
CA ARG A 5 7.92 8.49 15.40
C ARG A 5 8.70 8.60 16.71
N ALA A 6 8.73 7.54 17.51
CA ALA A 6 9.50 7.50 18.75
C ALA A 6 11.01 7.66 18.51
N ALA A 7 11.50 7.26 17.34
CA ALA A 7 12.87 7.48 16.89
C ALA A 7 13.09 8.82 16.16
N GLY A 8 12.08 9.70 16.09
CA GLY A 8 12.16 11.01 15.43
C GLY A 8 11.90 11.00 13.91
N GLY A 9 11.46 9.86 13.36
CA GLY A 9 11.15 9.72 11.93
C GLY A 9 9.79 10.31 11.54
N VAL A 10 9.69 10.73 10.28
CA VAL A 10 8.44 11.14 9.63
C VAL A 10 7.76 9.89 9.04
N GLN A 11 6.44 9.81 9.17
CA GLN A 11 5.66 8.68 8.65
C GLN A 11 4.66 9.18 7.63
N LEU A 12 4.57 8.44 6.53
CA LEU A 12 3.58 8.59 5.48
C LEU A 12 2.83 7.27 5.31
N VAL A 13 1.51 7.34 5.14
CA VAL A 13 0.67 6.22 4.76
C VAL A 13 0.17 6.41 3.34
N ILE A 14 0.23 5.36 2.53
CA ILE A 14 -0.44 5.29 1.24
C ILE A 14 -1.51 4.22 1.37
N ASP A 15 -2.78 4.61 1.25
CA ASP A 15 -3.90 3.68 1.37
C ASP A 15 -5.12 4.20 0.60
N ARG A 16 -5.98 3.31 0.13
CA ARG A 16 -7.24 3.66 -0.52
C ARG A 16 -8.19 4.42 0.43
N ASN A 17 -8.08 4.12 1.73
CA ASN A 17 -8.92 4.65 2.80
C ASN A 17 -8.09 5.57 3.68
N ARG A 18 -8.70 6.67 4.13
CA ARG A 18 -8.07 7.55 5.10
C ARG A 18 -7.86 6.80 6.43
N PRO A 19 -6.63 6.79 7.00
CA PRO A 19 -6.38 6.22 8.32
C PRO A 19 -7.12 6.97 9.43
N ASP A 20 -7.59 6.24 10.45
CA ASP A 20 -8.20 6.82 11.67
C ASP A 20 -7.15 7.22 12.72
N ILE A 21 -6.02 7.72 12.24
CA ILE A 21 -4.90 8.19 13.06
C ILE A 21 -4.34 9.46 12.41
N ASP A 22 -3.80 10.34 13.24
CA ASP A 22 -3.17 11.56 12.76
C ASP A 22 -1.80 11.25 12.16
N VAL A 23 -1.75 11.04 10.84
CA VAL A 23 -0.57 10.73 10.03
C VAL A 23 -0.70 11.35 8.65
N ASP A 24 0.42 11.74 8.05
CA ASP A 24 0.43 12.12 6.64
C ASP A 24 -0.06 10.95 5.80
N TRP A 25 -0.94 11.25 4.85
CA TRP A 25 -1.62 10.25 4.05
C TRP A 25 -1.78 10.73 2.61
N GLU A 26 -1.54 9.82 1.68
CA GLU A 26 -1.89 9.98 0.28
C GLU A 26 -2.82 8.84 -0.16
N GLN A 27 -3.84 9.18 -0.94
CA GLN A 27 -4.81 8.20 -1.41
C GLN A 27 -4.31 7.49 -2.66
N ALA A 28 -4.16 6.17 -2.59
CA ALA A 28 -3.92 5.35 -3.78
C ALA A 28 -4.46 3.92 -3.60
N ASP A 29 -4.85 3.31 -4.72
CA ASP A 29 -5.17 1.89 -4.78
C ASP A 29 -3.95 1.14 -5.33
N LEU A 30 -3.35 0.27 -4.52
CA LEU A 30 -2.12 -0.42 -4.92
C LEU A 30 -2.27 -1.44 -6.06
N ALA A 31 -3.49 -1.75 -6.53
CA ALA A 31 -3.60 -2.46 -7.81
C ALA A 31 -3.32 -1.61 -9.03
N ASP A 32 -3.30 -0.29 -8.88
CA ASP A 32 -2.85 0.64 -9.90
C ASP A 32 -1.41 1.05 -9.57
N SER A 33 -0.45 0.38 -10.21
CA SER A 33 0.97 0.62 -9.98
C SER A 33 1.39 2.05 -10.34
N ALA A 34 0.73 2.69 -11.32
CA ALA A 34 1.07 4.06 -11.68
C ALA A 34 0.61 5.04 -10.59
N ALA A 35 -0.60 4.85 -10.06
CA ALA A 35 -1.11 5.66 -8.95
C ALA A 35 -0.29 5.46 -7.66
N ALA A 36 0.17 4.22 -7.39
CA ALA A 36 1.03 3.92 -6.25
C ALA A 36 2.38 4.66 -6.33
N GLU A 37 3.04 4.62 -7.49
CA GLU A 37 4.31 5.33 -7.73
C GLU A 37 4.13 6.85 -7.61
N GLU A 38 3.04 7.40 -8.15
CA GLU A 38 2.74 8.83 -8.06
C GLU A 38 2.55 9.27 -6.61
N ALA A 39 1.75 8.55 -5.83
CA ALA A 39 1.50 8.85 -4.42
C ALA A 39 2.79 8.80 -3.58
N LYS A 40 3.67 7.82 -3.87
CA LYS A 40 4.99 7.71 -3.24
C LYS A 40 5.89 8.90 -3.57
N CYS A 41 5.92 9.34 -4.82
CA CYS A 41 6.71 10.48 -5.25
C CYS A 41 6.19 11.82 -4.70
N ALA A 42 4.87 12.03 -4.70
CA ALA A 42 4.25 13.30 -4.32
C ALA A 42 4.61 13.74 -2.89
N ARG A 43 4.81 12.78 -1.98
CA ARG A 43 4.90 13.06 -0.55
C ARG A 43 6.23 12.67 0.11
N ALA A 44 7.04 11.81 -0.53
CA ALA A 44 8.36 11.45 0.00
C ALA A 44 9.45 12.52 -0.22
N GLY A 45 9.21 13.54 -1.05
CA GLY A 45 10.18 14.63 -1.27
C GLY A 45 11.53 14.17 -1.85
N GLY A 46 11.57 12.99 -2.47
CA GLY A 46 12.75 12.44 -3.15
C GLY A 46 13.64 11.50 -2.31
N HIS A 47 13.33 11.25 -1.03
CA HIS A 47 14.10 10.33 -0.18
C HIS A 47 13.20 9.49 0.73
N ILE A 48 13.48 8.18 0.80
CA ILE A 48 12.76 7.23 1.67
C ILE A 48 13.79 6.38 2.41
N ASP A 49 13.85 6.50 3.73
CA ASP A 49 14.77 5.70 4.58
C ASP A 49 14.30 4.26 4.79
N GLY A 50 13.01 4.01 4.62
CA GLY A 50 12.44 2.67 4.78
C GLY A 50 11.00 2.61 4.31
N MET A 51 10.61 1.42 3.85
CA MET A 51 9.26 1.14 3.36
C MET A 51 8.70 -0.09 4.07
N PHE A 52 7.42 -0.03 4.42
CA PHE A 52 6.69 -1.14 5.02
C PHE A 52 5.46 -1.44 4.16
N THR A 53 5.53 -2.51 3.36
CA THR A 53 4.48 -2.90 2.41
C THR A 53 3.41 -3.73 3.13
N ALA A 54 2.53 -3.04 3.85
CA ALA A 54 1.53 -3.65 4.73
C ALA A 54 0.24 -4.07 4.02
N ALA A 55 -0.08 -3.44 2.91
CA ALA A 55 -1.33 -3.64 2.21
C ALA A 55 -1.41 -5.04 1.60
N GLY A 56 -2.53 -5.70 1.84
CA GLY A 56 -2.79 -7.03 1.31
C GLY A 56 -4.27 -7.35 1.39
N ILE A 57 -4.74 -8.11 0.42
CA ILE A 57 -6.09 -8.67 0.40
C ILE A 57 -6.03 -10.19 0.20
N ASP A 58 -7.15 -10.83 0.46
CA ASP A 58 -7.32 -12.27 0.25
C ASP A 58 -8.57 -12.53 -0.61
N ALA A 59 -8.56 -13.67 -1.30
CA ALA A 59 -9.70 -14.23 -2.00
C ALA A 59 -9.91 -15.66 -1.46
N CYS A 60 -10.82 -15.82 -0.50
CA CYS A 60 -11.00 -17.10 0.18
C CYS A 60 -11.79 -18.11 -0.66
N GLY A 61 -11.29 -19.34 -0.73
CA GLY A 61 -11.99 -20.47 -1.32
C GLY A 61 -11.08 -21.37 -2.16
N PRO A 62 -11.57 -22.53 -2.61
CA PRO A 62 -10.82 -23.37 -3.54
C PRO A 62 -10.48 -22.61 -4.83
N LEU A 63 -9.25 -22.78 -5.32
CA LEU A 63 -8.75 -22.02 -6.48
C LEU A 63 -9.63 -22.25 -7.73
N GLU A 64 -10.15 -23.46 -7.92
CA GLU A 64 -11.02 -23.83 -9.04
C GLU A 64 -12.41 -23.19 -8.95
N LYS A 65 -12.80 -22.67 -7.78
CA LYS A 65 -14.05 -21.94 -7.55
C LYS A 65 -13.84 -20.43 -7.47
N MET A 66 -12.59 -19.99 -7.57
CA MET A 66 -12.23 -18.58 -7.49
C MET A 66 -12.37 -17.94 -8.87
N GLY A 67 -13.10 -16.82 -8.94
CA GLY A 67 -13.14 -16.03 -10.16
C GLY A 67 -11.76 -15.46 -10.47
N ALA A 68 -11.32 -15.56 -11.73
CA ALA A 68 -10.02 -15.06 -12.18
C ALA A 68 -9.78 -13.59 -11.75
N ALA A 69 -10.78 -12.73 -11.88
CA ALA A 69 -10.68 -11.32 -11.48
C ALA A 69 -10.37 -11.12 -9.99
N ALA A 70 -10.89 -11.99 -9.12
CA ALA A 70 -10.61 -11.93 -7.68
C ALA A 70 -9.16 -12.33 -7.39
N TRP A 71 -8.69 -13.41 -8.02
CA TRP A 71 -7.31 -13.84 -7.91
C TRP A 71 -6.32 -12.79 -8.47
N GLU A 72 -6.60 -12.25 -9.65
CA GLU A 72 -5.78 -11.19 -10.23
C GLU A 72 -5.73 -9.95 -9.36
N ARG A 73 -6.82 -9.62 -8.64
CA ARG A 73 -6.82 -8.49 -7.71
C ARG A 73 -5.86 -8.73 -6.54
N VAL A 74 -5.80 -9.96 -6.02
CA VAL A 74 -4.80 -10.35 -5.00
C VAL A 74 -3.38 -10.14 -5.53
N VAL A 75 -3.09 -10.60 -6.76
CA VAL A 75 -1.78 -10.41 -7.39
C VAL A 75 -1.46 -8.93 -7.57
N ARG A 76 -2.41 -8.14 -8.09
CA ARG A 76 -2.21 -6.71 -8.31
C ARG A 76 -1.93 -5.97 -7.00
N VAL A 77 -2.64 -6.25 -5.91
CA VAL A 77 -2.41 -5.59 -4.61
C VAL A 77 -1.15 -6.11 -3.93
N ASN A 78 -1.07 -7.41 -3.69
CA ASN A 78 -0.10 -7.98 -2.75
C ASN A 78 1.29 -8.12 -3.38
N LEU A 79 1.35 -8.33 -4.69
CA LEU A 79 2.62 -8.55 -5.41
C LEU A 79 3.03 -7.32 -6.21
N LEU A 80 2.20 -6.87 -7.16
CA LEU A 80 2.58 -5.75 -8.02
C LEU A 80 2.60 -4.43 -7.24
N GLY A 81 1.60 -4.19 -6.39
CA GLY A 81 1.55 -3.02 -5.52
C GLY A 81 2.70 -2.94 -4.51
N THR A 82 3.29 -4.07 -4.12
CA THR A 82 4.49 -4.12 -3.27
C THR A 82 5.75 -3.68 -4.02
N ALA A 83 5.79 -3.89 -5.33
CA ALA A 83 6.93 -3.54 -6.17
C ALA A 83 6.80 -2.16 -6.86
N ALA A 84 5.62 -1.54 -6.78
CA ALA A 84 5.32 -0.20 -7.27
C ALA A 84 5.63 0.87 -6.22
#